data_AF-G0MSP9-F1
#
_entry.id   AF-G0MSP9-F1
#
_cell.length_a   1.000
_cell.length_b   1.000
_cell.length_c   1.000
_cell.angle_alpha   90.00
_cell.angle_beta   90.00
_cell.angle_gamma   90.00
#
_symmetry.space_group_name_H-M   'P 1'
#
loop_
_entity.id
_entity.type
_entity.pdbx_description
1 polymer ?
#
loop_
_entity_poly.entity_id
_entity_poly.type
_entity_poly.pdbx_seq_one_letter_code
_entity_poly.pdbx_strand_id
1 'polypeptide(L)'
;MQQQMGMEITSDGNVAMNVTSNGNATGAGSSNIDTSAGGNVGNTNVDNVANVMSIGDSAKSYSDIFAAVEGEKITSNVMQQGKVVGQGATLSNVNGGSSMQNRNGERKNGFSFGNAGGTGSINTEAEVQTQQAMSWDQLMARLMASASASGAGSAQSNVDLGTGSGDNNITISGLVSGLNSNQGTVNTLVKGNGIINGTDQNVVGTMYGISSGKGNSTLVGASSIVSNQSSSLGEIQAFGNSNAYSSGNTSVNLMSNTNIESDSGLGVVHIDGEGQGTDNYIVASNGLKFVNSNNDAAFMGSGNVRGSGSDENSKASQSVDTAVDPSGVVKIIAQSDGQSISHDGKNASLTFNDNGLVGGWRNSSFSGFANGVGSASGKDTNVTGQGFVLMDGASTNGNSSMQAFGTGTGQISADTKAVLNVVENGVQRNGTVNGIAAADGNNTNVQSLSLISNLDGFETVNNYQKVSSSGAGSSSVSASSSTIFKRKKRFAVLSNMLKQ
;
A
#
# COMPACT_ATOMS: atom_id res chain seq x y z
N MET A 1 -36.99 -14.58 6.31
CA MET A 1 -38.43 -14.23 6.20
C MET A 1 -39.04 -14.36 7.59
N GLN A 2 -39.72 -13.35 8.19
CA GLN A 2 -40.92 -12.68 7.64
C GLN A 2 -41.33 -11.33 8.32
N GLN A 3 -41.95 -10.43 7.52
CA GLN A 3 -43.17 -9.59 7.79
C GLN A 3 -43.11 -8.36 8.76
N GLN A 4 -44.07 -7.40 8.81
CA GLN A 4 -45.43 -7.23 8.25
C GLN A 4 -45.84 -5.74 8.11
N MET A 5 -46.75 -5.43 7.16
CA MET A 5 -47.33 -4.09 6.92
C MET A 5 -48.41 -3.70 7.93
N GLY A 6 -48.33 -2.46 8.44
CA GLY A 6 -49.39 -1.77 9.19
C GLY A 6 -49.74 -0.41 8.58
N MET A 7 -51.03 -0.08 8.54
CA MET A 7 -51.52 1.26 8.23
C MET A 7 -52.19 1.85 9.47
N GLU A 8 -51.79 3.05 9.87
CA GLU A 8 -52.39 3.78 10.99
C GLU A 8 -52.88 5.16 10.55
N ILE A 9 -53.98 5.60 11.16
CA ILE A 9 -54.43 6.99 11.10
C ILE A 9 -53.85 7.67 12.33
N THR A 10 -52.94 8.62 12.12
CA THR A 10 -52.25 9.38 13.17
C THR A 10 -53.20 10.35 13.86
N SER A 11 -52.85 10.85 15.06
CA SER A 11 -53.71 11.72 15.87
C SER A 11 -54.10 13.06 15.20
N ASP A 12 -53.42 13.39 14.11
CA ASP A 12 -53.65 14.55 13.23
C ASP A 12 -54.41 14.21 11.93
N GLY A 13 -54.82 12.96 11.72
CA GLY A 13 -55.65 12.51 10.59
C GLY A 13 -54.89 12.06 9.34
N ASN A 14 -53.56 11.92 9.40
CA ASN A 14 -52.76 11.43 8.28
C ASN A 14 -52.75 9.89 8.20
N VAL A 15 -52.61 9.34 6.99
CA VAL A 15 -52.38 7.90 6.77
C VAL A 15 -50.87 7.64 6.79
N ALA A 16 -50.43 6.74 7.67
CA ALA A 16 -49.03 6.33 7.80
C ALA A 16 -48.78 4.89 7.33
N MET A 17 -47.59 4.63 6.82
CA MET A 17 -47.09 3.32 6.39
C MET A 17 -45.74 3.00 7.05
N ASN A 18 -45.54 1.73 7.45
CA ASN A 18 -44.32 1.22 8.07
C ASN A 18 -44.01 -0.18 7.51
N VAL A 19 -42.78 -0.48 7.09
CA VAL A 19 -42.44 -1.74 6.40
C VAL A 19 -41.08 -2.30 6.82
N THR A 20 -41.05 -3.51 7.40
CA THR A 20 -39.86 -4.33 7.78
C THR A 20 -39.60 -5.46 6.78
N SER A 21 -38.35 -5.91 6.66
CA SER A 21 -38.05 -7.19 6.02
C SER A 21 -36.69 -7.75 6.45
N ASN A 22 -36.68 -8.94 7.05
CA ASN A 22 -35.53 -9.55 7.70
C ASN A 22 -35.12 -10.90 7.07
N GLY A 23 -33.83 -11.23 7.01
CA GLY A 23 -33.30 -12.38 6.29
C GLY A 23 -32.03 -12.96 6.90
N ASN A 24 -31.95 -14.29 7.06
CA ASN A 24 -30.82 -15.06 7.61
C ASN A 24 -30.56 -16.34 6.81
N ALA A 25 -29.32 -16.68 6.44
CA ALA A 25 -28.97 -17.94 5.77
C ALA A 25 -27.62 -18.46 6.27
N THR A 26 -27.46 -19.79 6.34
CA THR A 26 -26.41 -20.51 7.09
C THR A 26 -25.88 -21.72 6.30
N GLY A 27 -24.63 -22.16 6.53
CA GLY A 27 -23.82 -23.01 5.63
C GLY A 27 -24.08 -24.52 5.60
N ALA A 28 -23.37 -25.34 4.81
CA ALA A 28 -22.02 -25.20 4.22
C ALA A 28 -22.02 -25.14 2.67
N GLY A 29 -20.91 -24.65 2.09
CA GLY A 29 -20.72 -24.54 0.66
C GLY A 29 -21.28 -23.25 0.05
N SER A 30 -22.60 -22.99 0.17
CA SER A 30 -23.18 -21.70 -0.24
C SER A 30 -24.49 -21.34 0.47
N SER A 31 -24.73 -20.04 0.70
CA SER A 31 -25.98 -19.49 1.23
C SER A 31 -26.34 -18.17 0.54
N ASN A 32 -27.61 -18.00 0.14
CA ASN A 32 -28.12 -16.77 -0.49
C ASN A 32 -29.41 -16.26 0.17
N ILE A 33 -29.57 -14.95 0.21
CA ILE A 33 -30.82 -14.25 0.53
C ILE A 33 -31.06 -13.10 -0.43
N ASP A 34 -32.27 -13.05 -0.96
CA ASP A 34 -32.79 -11.90 -1.70
C ASP A 34 -34.00 -11.34 -0.94
N THR A 35 -33.91 -10.07 -0.53
CA THR A 35 -35.00 -9.37 0.18
C THR A 35 -35.32 -8.05 -0.51
N SER A 36 -36.60 -7.74 -0.63
CA SER A 36 -37.10 -6.44 -1.08
C SER A 36 -38.37 -6.07 -0.35
N ALA A 37 -38.53 -4.78 -0.03
CA ALA A 37 -39.70 -4.28 0.69
C ALA A 37 -39.93 -2.80 0.39
N GLY A 38 -41.19 -2.40 0.24
CA GLY A 38 -41.57 -1.03 -0.11
C GLY A 38 -43.07 -0.80 -0.09
N GLY A 39 -43.48 0.46 -0.27
CA GLY A 39 -44.89 0.83 -0.38
C GLY A 39 -45.12 2.33 -0.57
N ASN A 40 -46.39 2.72 -0.68
CA ASN A 40 -46.81 4.06 -1.06
C ASN A 40 -47.95 4.65 -0.22
N VAL A 41 -47.92 5.97 -0.02
CA VAL A 41 -49.03 6.79 0.49
C VAL A 41 -49.27 7.94 -0.49
N GLY A 42 -50.39 7.89 -1.22
CA GLY A 42 -50.64 8.82 -2.33
C GLY A 42 -49.57 8.73 -3.43
N ASN A 43 -48.96 9.86 -3.80
CA ASN A 43 -47.87 9.95 -4.79
C ASN A 43 -46.47 9.76 -4.16
N THR A 44 -46.38 9.38 -2.88
CA THR A 44 -45.11 9.16 -2.17
C THR A 44 -44.82 7.67 -2.09
N ASN A 45 -43.59 7.24 -2.44
CA ASN A 45 -43.17 5.84 -2.34
C ASN A 45 -41.78 5.68 -1.72
N VAL A 46 -41.53 4.49 -1.19
CA VAL A 46 -40.24 4.03 -0.70
C VAL A 46 -40.07 2.55 -1.04
N ASP A 47 -38.92 2.18 -1.62
CA ASP A 47 -38.57 0.82 -2.01
C ASP A 47 -37.14 0.51 -1.61
N ASN A 48 -36.91 -0.66 -1.02
CA ASN A 48 -35.62 -1.10 -0.53
C ASN A 48 -35.28 -2.51 -1.03
N VAL A 49 -34.00 -2.77 -1.30
CA VAL A 49 -33.45 -4.05 -1.76
C VAL A 49 -32.23 -4.42 -0.94
N ALA A 50 -32.12 -5.70 -0.57
CA ALA A 50 -31.01 -6.25 0.17
C ALA A 50 -30.75 -7.72 -0.21
N ASN A 51 -29.75 -7.97 -1.06
CA ASN A 51 -29.30 -9.29 -1.48
C ASN A 51 -27.95 -9.68 -0.87
N VAL A 52 -27.78 -10.92 -0.40
CA VAL A 52 -26.55 -11.42 0.21
C VAL A 52 -26.24 -12.86 -0.14
N MET A 53 -25.06 -13.06 -0.73
CA MET A 53 -24.51 -14.37 -1.10
C MET A 53 -23.21 -14.67 -0.34
N SER A 54 -23.04 -15.91 0.09
CA SER A 54 -21.84 -16.41 0.77
C SER A 54 -21.51 -17.80 0.22
N ILE A 55 -20.26 -18.03 -0.22
CA ILE A 55 -19.76 -19.26 -0.87
C ILE A 55 -18.46 -19.71 -0.20
N GLY A 56 -18.42 -20.90 0.40
CA GLY A 56 -17.28 -21.44 1.14
C GLY A 56 -17.71 -22.37 2.29
N ASP A 57 -16.73 -23.03 2.90
CA ASP A 57 -16.91 -24.24 3.71
C ASP A 57 -17.66 -24.06 5.06
N SER A 58 -17.93 -22.85 5.55
CA SER A 58 -19.18 -22.62 6.27
C SER A 58 -19.66 -21.18 6.27
N ALA A 59 -20.59 -20.96 5.34
CA ALA A 59 -21.26 -19.72 4.97
C ALA A 59 -22.28 -19.20 5.99
N LYS A 60 -22.52 -17.90 6.00
CA LYS A 60 -23.70 -17.27 6.59
C LYS A 60 -23.99 -15.93 5.92
N SER A 61 -25.24 -15.64 5.57
CA SER A 61 -25.68 -14.42 4.89
C SER A 61 -26.88 -13.83 5.64
N TYR A 62 -26.95 -12.54 5.92
CA TYR A 62 -28.06 -11.95 6.66
C TYR A 62 -28.40 -10.55 6.13
N SER A 63 -29.65 -10.13 6.20
CA SER A 63 -30.22 -8.99 5.50
C SER A 63 -31.37 -8.40 6.31
N ASP A 64 -31.51 -7.09 6.43
CA ASP A 64 -32.64 -6.51 7.17
C ASP A 64 -32.97 -5.08 6.74
N ILE A 65 -34.13 -4.92 6.12
CA ILE A 65 -34.63 -3.73 5.45
C ILE A 65 -35.72 -3.10 6.31
N PHE A 66 -35.77 -1.77 6.48
CA PHE A 66 -36.95 -1.11 7.01
C PHE A 66 -37.28 0.21 6.28
N ALA A 67 -38.53 0.47 5.96
CA ALA A 67 -39.01 1.62 5.20
C ALA A 67 -40.25 2.23 5.87
N ALA A 68 -40.52 3.53 5.71
CA ALA A 68 -41.67 4.18 6.33
C ALA A 68 -42.11 5.45 5.60
N VAL A 69 -43.42 5.77 5.64
CA VAL A 69 -44.01 7.01 5.13
C VAL A 69 -45.07 7.52 6.10
N GLU A 70 -44.82 8.66 6.75
CA GLU A 70 -45.78 9.40 7.59
C GLU A 70 -45.81 10.86 7.11
N GLY A 71 -46.89 11.29 6.46
CA GLY A 71 -46.99 12.64 5.89
C GLY A 71 -45.95 12.91 4.79
N GLU A 72 -45.03 13.86 5.01
CA GLU A 72 -43.88 14.16 4.12
C GLU A 72 -42.57 13.48 4.57
N LYS A 73 -42.58 12.77 5.70
CA LYS A 73 -41.40 12.06 6.20
C LYS A 73 -41.32 10.69 5.53
N ILE A 74 -40.31 10.52 4.68
CA ILE A 74 -39.95 9.24 4.08
C ILE A 74 -38.71 8.71 4.82
N THR A 75 -38.76 7.47 5.30
CA THR A 75 -37.63 6.83 5.98
C THR A 75 -37.32 5.50 5.31
N SER A 76 -36.03 5.18 5.15
CA SER A 76 -35.55 3.91 4.57
C SER A 76 -34.29 3.43 5.30
N ASN A 77 -34.11 2.12 5.38
CA ASN A 77 -33.07 1.37 6.06
C ASN A 77 -32.83 0.05 5.28
N VAL A 78 -31.58 -0.31 5.03
CA VAL A 78 -31.14 -1.52 4.32
C VAL A 78 -29.91 -2.08 5.02
N MET A 79 -30.05 -3.26 5.62
CA MET A 79 -28.98 -4.10 6.15
C MET A 79 -28.79 -5.30 5.25
N GLN A 80 -27.56 -5.75 5.13
CA GLN A 80 -27.07 -6.96 4.48
C GLN A 80 -25.94 -7.46 5.39
N GLN A 81 -25.26 -8.57 5.08
CA GLN A 81 -24.21 -9.22 5.89
C GLN A 81 -23.86 -10.52 5.21
N GLY A 82 -22.61 -10.83 4.98
CA GLY A 82 -22.24 -12.19 4.59
C GLY A 82 -20.93 -12.61 5.22
N LYS A 83 -20.76 -13.92 5.33
CA LYS A 83 -19.75 -14.65 6.11
C LYS A 83 -19.44 -15.97 5.47
N VAL A 84 -18.18 -16.38 5.49
CA VAL A 84 -17.74 -17.73 5.13
C VAL A 84 -16.45 -18.04 5.86
N VAL A 85 -16.26 -19.31 6.22
CA VAL A 85 -15.12 -19.86 6.97
C VAL A 85 -14.63 -21.14 6.26
N GLY A 86 -13.33 -21.43 6.22
CA GLY A 86 -12.63 -22.23 5.17
C GLY A 86 -12.73 -23.77 5.23
N GLN A 87 -12.30 -24.54 4.22
CA GLN A 87 -11.10 -24.45 3.36
C GLN A 87 -11.39 -24.24 1.86
N GLY A 88 -10.37 -23.84 1.09
CA GLY A 88 -10.50 -23.54 -0.32
C GLY A 88 -10.95 -22.09 -0.56
N ALA A 89 -11.63 -21.83 -1.67
CA ALA A 89 -12.08 -20.49 -2.02
C ALA A 89 -13.32 -20.09 -1.20
N THR A 90 -13.25 -18.91 -0.58
CA THR A 90 -14.32 -18.26 0.16
C THR A 90 -14.70 -16.95 -0.52
N LEU A 91 -15.99 -16.66 -0.62
CA LEU A 91 -16.53 -15.43 -1.19
C LEU A 91 -17.78 -15.00 -0.42
N SER A 92 -17.88 -13.72 -0.10
CA SER A 92 -19.09 -13.08 0.40
C SER A 92 -19.42 -11.85 -0.45
N ASN A 93 -20.69 -11.69 -0.84
CA ASN A 93 -21.18 -10.61 -1.69
C ASN A 93 -22.48 -10.03 -1.14
N VAL A 94 -22.59 -8.70 -1.11
CA VAL A 94 -23.80 -7.96 -0.76
C VAL A 94 -24.11 -6.93 -1.85
N ASN A 95 -25.39 -6.78 -2.21
CA ASN A 95 -25.86 -5.76 -3.16
C ASN A 95 -27.26 -5.28 -2.83
N GLY A 96 -27.39 -4.03 -2.41
CA GLY A 96 -28.62 -3.45 -1.88
C GLY A 96 -28.71 -1.95 -2.15
N GLY A 97 -29.85 -1.37 -1.77
CA GLY A 97 -30.11 0.03 -2.02
C GLY A 97 -31.54 0.43 -1.70
N SER A 98 -31.77 1.72 -1.78
CA SER A 98 -33.01 2.38 -1.39
C SER A 98 -33.48 3.32 -2.50
N SER A 99 -34.78 3.43 -2.72
CA SER A 99 -35.41 4.36 -3.68
C SER A 99 -36.56 5.08 -2.97
N MET A 100 -36.62 6.40 -3.10
CA MET A 100 -37.68 7.23 -2.54
C MET A 100 -38.22 8.19 -3.59
N GLN A 101 -39.54 8.42 -3.59
CA GLN A 101 -40.19 9.43 -4.41
C GLN A 101 -41.12 10.31 -3.56
N ASN A 102 -41.01 11.63 -3.71
CA ASN A 102 -41.93 12.57 -3.06
C ASN A 102 -43.17 12.88 -3.91
N ARG A 103 -44.11 13.66 -3.34
CA ARG A 103 -45.35 14.07 -4.01
C ARG A 103 -45.14 14.88 -5.30
N ASN A 104 -43.98 15.53 -5.44
CA ASN A 104 -43.61 16.31 -6.62
C ASN A 104 -43.02 15.45 -7.73
N GLY A 105 -42.81 14.15 -7.48
CA GLY A 105 -42.25 13.20 -8.43
C GLY A 105 -40.72 13.12 -8.42
N GLU A 106 -40.03 13.87 -7.55
CA GLU A 106 -38.57 13.83 -7.41
C GLU A 106 -38.14 12.50 -6.80
N ARG A 107 -37.03 11.94 -7.30
CA ARG A 107 -36.50 10.63 -6.91
C ARG A 107 -35.13 10.73 -6.28
N LYS A 108 -34.89 9.96 -5.21
CA LYS A 108 -33.59 9.78 -4.57
C LYS A 108 -33.26 8.30 -4.48
N ASN A 109 -32.11 7.92 -5.02
CA ASN A 109 -31.61 6.53 -5.01
C ASN A 109 -30.35 6.44 -4.15
N GLY A 110 -30.33 5.49 -3.24
CA GLY A 110 -29.16 5.07 -2.48
C GLY A 110 -28.73 3.66 -2.92
N PHE A 111 -27.42 3.40 -2.92
CA PHE A 111 -26.88 2.07 -3.18
C PHE A 111 -25.87 1.66 -2.11
N SER A 112 -25.70 0.35 -1.94
CA SER A 112 -24.64 -0.26 -1.12
C SER A 112 -24.24 -1.61 -1.73
N PHE A 113 -22.96 -1.82 -1.98
CA PHE A 113 -22.42 -3.11 -2.41
C PHE A 113 -21.18 -3.47 -1.60
N GLY A 114 -20.87 -4.76 -1.57
CA GLY A 114 -19.66 -5.26 -0.94
C GLY A 114 -19.29 -6.67 -1.39
N ASN A 115 -18.00 -6.93 -1.46
CA ASN A 115 -17.38 -8.19 -1.84
C ASN A 115 -16.19 -8.42 -0.90
N ALA A 116 -16.07 -9.62 -0.36
CA ALA A 116 -14.85 -10.10 0.30
C ALA A 116 -14.56 -11.52 -0.20
N GLY A 117 -13.31 -11.81 -0.55
CA GLY A 117 -12.90 -13.12 -1.04
C GLY A 117 -11.55 -13.54 -0.49
N GLY A 118 -11.41 -14.82 -0.14
CA GLY A 118 -10.19 -15.42 0.36
C GLY A 118 -9.91 -16.76 -0.32
N THR A 119 -8.68 -17.00 -0.77
CA THR A 119 -8.22 -18.28 -1.36
C THR A 119 -6.98 -18.77 -0.63
N GLY A 120 -7.00 -20.00 -0.12
CA GLY A 120 -5.91 -20.60 0.66
C GLY A 120 -6.20 -22.06 1.02
N SER A 121 -5.14 -22.83 1.26
CA SER A 121 -5.22 -24.27 1.55
C SER A 121 -5.26 -24.63 3.04
N ILE A 122 -5.00 -23.67 3.94
CA ILE A 122 -4.96 -23.93 5.39
C ILE A 122 -6.23 -23.38 6.03
N ASN A 123 -6.43 -22.06 5.96
CA ASN A 123 -7.57 -21.35 6.52
C ASN A 123 -8.02 -20.28 5.53
N THR A 124 -9.33 -20.14 5.32
CA THR A 124 -9.90 -19.03 4.56
C THR A 124 -11.09 -18.46 5.29
N GLU A 125 -11.28 -17.15 5.25
CA GLU A 125 -12.44 -16.52 5.86
C GLU A 125 -12.74 -15.21 5.12
N ALA A 126 -13.99 -14.94 4.80
CA ALA A 126 -14.40 -13.70 4.15
C ALA A 126 -15.75 -13.24 4.71
N GLU A 127 -15.81 -12.01 5.21
CA GLU A 127 -17.03 -11.39 5.71
C GLU A 127 -17.18 -9.97 5.18
N VAL A 128 -18.41 -9.58 4.87
CA VAL A 128 -18.83 -8.24 4.39
C VAL A 128 -20.05 -7.82 5.18
N GLN A 129 -20.15 -6.55 5.53
CA GLN A 129 -21.40 -5.94 5.98
C GLN A 129 -21.40 -4.38 5.88
N THR A 130 -21.83 -3.78 4.76
CA THR A 130 -22.96 -2.80 4.65
C THR A 130 -23.71 -2.25 5.92
N GLN A 131 -24.40 -1.11 5.80
CA GLN A 131 -25.80 -0.83 6.17
C GLN A 131 -26.12 0.62 5.74
N GLN A 132 -27.31 0.90 5.19
CA GLN A 132 -27.70 2.21 4.66
C GLN A 132 -29.01 2.70 5.28
N ALA A 133 -29.06 3.95 5.72
CA ALA A 133 -30.27 4.66 6.13
C ALA A 133 -30.39 5.97 5.36
N MET A 134 -31.58 6.26 4.85
CA MET A 134 -31.81 7.39 3.95
C MET A 134 -33.08 8.16 4.32
N SER A 135 -32.93 9.49 4.32
CA SER A 135 -34.00 10.48 4.36
C SER A 135 -33.85 11.45 3.18
N TRP A 136 -34.79 12.37 3.00
CA TRP A 136 -34.64 13.42 1.98
C TRP A 136 -33.36 14.24 2.19
N ASP A 137 -33.06 14.60 3.44
CA ASP A 137 -31.96 15.50 3.77
C ASP A 137 -30.62 14.78 3.97
N GLN A 138 -30.63 13.50 4.34
CA GLN A 138 -29.43 12.83 4.81
C GLN A 138 -29.28 11.40 4.25
N LEU A 139 -28.02 11.03 4.03
CA LEU A 139 -27.57 9.66 3.86
C LEU A 139 -26.70 9.31 5.07
N MET A 140 -27.05 8.21 5.74
CA MET A 140 -26.17 7.55 6.70
C MET A 140 -25.81 6.19 6.14
N ALA A 141 -24.53 5.89 6.02
CA ALA A 141 -24.09 4.61 5.48
C ALA A 141 -22.88 4.07 6.23
N ARG A 142 -22.81 2.75 6.34
CA ARG A 142 -21.68 2.00 6.89
C ARG A 142 -21.24 0.94 5.88
N LEU A 143 -19.94 0.81 5.71
CA LEU A 143 -19.31 -0.24 4.92
C LEU A 143 -18.31 -0.96 5.81
N MET A 144 -18.35 -2.28 5.83
CA MET A 144 -17.31 -3.09 6.43
C MET A 144 -17.04 -4.31 5.55
N ALA A 145 -15.78 -4.65 5.34
CA ALA A 145 -15.40 -5.95 4.80
C ALA A 145 -14.04 -6.36 5.32
N SER A 146 -13.87 -7.67 5.43
CA SER A 146 -12.62 -8.32 5.83
C SER A 146 -12.49 -9.62 5.06
N ALA A 147 -11.37 -9.77 4.35
CA ALA A 147 -10.97 -11.02 3.71
C ALA A 147 -9.64 -11.46 4.29
N SER A 148 -9.53 -12.72 4.70
CA SER A 148 -8.28 -13.31 5.19
C SER A 148 -8.09 -14.70 4.60
N ALA A 149 -6.84 -15.03 4.27
CA ALA A 149 -6.49 -16.33 3.75
C ALA A 149 -5.08 -16.75 4.19
N SER A 150 -4.95 -18.03 4.52
CA SER A 150 -3.71 -18.72 4.81
C SER A 150 -3.59 -19.98 3.97
N GLY A 151 -2.41 -20.22 3.41
CA GLY A 151 -2.16 -21.40 2.60
C GLY A 151 -0.71 -21.84 2.59
N ALA A 152 -0.53 -23.13 2.37
CA ALA A 152 0.75 -23.72 1.98
C ALA A 152 1.01 -23.38 0.52
N GLY A 153 2.07 -22.62 0.27
CA GLY A 153 2.52 -22.21 -1.05
C GLY A 153 1.80 -21.00 -1.64
N SER A 154 0.52 -20.75 -1.35
CA SER A 154 -0.17 -19.54 -1.85
C SER A 154 -1.38 -19.15 -1.00
N ALA A 155 -1.65 -17.85 -0.94
CA ALA A 155 -2.89 -17.30 -0.40
C ALA A 155 -3.23 -15.94 -1.03
N GLN A 156 -4.51 -15.62 -1.11
CA GLN A 156 -5.02 -14.35 -1.61
C GLN A 156 -6.22 -13.88 -0.79
N SER A 157 -6.30 -12.57 -0.53
CA SER A 157 -7.44 -11.89 0.07
C SER A 157 -7.82 -10.65 -0.73
N ASN A 158 -9.12 -10.40 -0.95
CA ASN A 158 -9.60 -9.22 -1.66
C ASN A 158 -10.89 -8.67 -1.04
N VAL A 159 -11.08 -7.37 -1.17
CA VAL A 159 -12.27 -6.62 -0.75
C VAL A 159 -12.65 -5.63 -1.84
N ASP A 160 -13.95 -5.44 -2.05
CA ASP A 160 -14.48 -4.35 -2.86
C ASP A 160 -15.81 -3.86 -2.25
N LEU A 161 -15.92 -2.58 -1.92
CA LEU A 161 -17.05 -2.00 -1.19
C LEU A 161 -17.46 -0.68 -1.84
N GLY A 162 -18.74 -0.34 -1.75
CA GLY A 162 -19.17 1.02 -2.07
C GLY A 162 -20.57 1.34 -1.60
N THR A 163 -20.81 2.62 -1.31
CA THR A 163 -22.13 3.16 -0.97
C THR A 163 -22.23 4.63 -1.32
N GLY A 164 -23.44 5.09 -1.61
CA GLY A 164 -23.67 6.47 -1.99
C GLY A 164 -25.12 6.76 -2.39
N SER A 165 -25.36 8.01 -2.80
CA SER A 165 -26.61 8.47 -3.38
C SER A 165 -26.33 9.51 -4.47
N GLY A 166 -26.93 9.32 -5.65
CA GLY A 166 -26.65 10.16 -6.81
C GLY A 166 -25.17 10.13 -7.19
N ASP A 167 -24.58 11.31 -7.40
CA ASP A 167 -23.16 11.44 -7.73
C ASP A 167 -22.24 11.27 -6.52
N ASN A 168 -22.75 11.32 -5.29
CA ASN A 168 -21.93 11.27 -4.07
C ASN A 168 -21.82 9.83 -3.57
N ASN A 169 -20.61 9.28 -3.54
CA ASN A 169 -20.30 7.92 -3.13
C ASN A 169 -18.93 7.80 -2.45
N ILE A 170 -18.74 6.66 -1.78
CA ILE A 170 -17.44 6.15 -1.34
C ILE A 170 -17.24 4.76 -1.94
N THR A 171 -16.02 4.45 -2.35
CA THR A 171 -15.58 3.10 -2.75
C THR A 171 -14.29 2.72 -2.05
N ILE A 172 -14.16 1.45 -1.68
CA ILE A 172 -12.99 0.88 -1.02
C ILE A 172 -12.68 -0.45 -1.68
N SER A 173 -11.53 -0.57 -2.32
CA SER A 173 -11.08 -1.82 -2.94
C SER A 173 -9.69 -2.18 -2.43
N GLY A 174 -9.41 -3.47 -2.28
CA GLY A 174 -8.11 -3.96 -1.84
C GLY A 174 -7.85 -5.41 -2.25
N LEU A 175 -6.59 -5.74 -2.49
CA LEU A 175 -6.11 -7.07 -2.85
C LEU A 175 -4.74 -7.29 -2.20
N VAL A 176 -4.52 -8.48 -1.63
CA VAL A 176 -3.21 -8.98 -1.27
C VAL A 176 -3.10 -10.43 -1.77
N SER A 177 -2.03 -10.75 -2.48
CA SER A 177 -1.73 -12.08 -3.00
C SER A 177 -0.27 -12.44 -2.73
N GLY A 178 -0.02 -13.67 -2.31
CA GLY A 178 1.32 -14.16 -2.06
C GLY A 178 1.56 -15.58 -2.56
N LEU A 179 2.82 -15.88 -2.82
CA LEU A 179 3.32 -17.18 -3.27
C LEU A 179 4.59 -17.53 -2.49
N ASN A 180 4.76 -18.81 -2.14
CA ASN A 180 6.01 -19.41 -1.75
C ASN A 180 6.27 -20.68 -2.57
N SER A 181 7.41 -20.75 -3.26
CA SER A 181 7.69 -21.84 -4.21
C SER A 181 7.86 -23.23 -3.58
N ASN A 182 8.14 -23.31 -2.28
CA ASN A 182 8.48 -24.56 -1.58
C ASN A 182 7.49 -24.88 -0.45
N GLN A 183 6.21 -24.59 -0.65
CA GLN A 183 5.12 -24.87 0.31
C GLN A 183 5.29 -24.17 1.67
N GLY A 184 5.99 -23.03 1.71
CA GLY A 184 6.01 -22.12 2.85
C GLY A 184 4.63 -21.55 3.18
N THR A 185 4.52 -20.85 4.29
CA THR A 185 3.25 -20.27 4.74
C THR A 185 3.05 -18.90 4.12
N VAL A 186 1.90 -18.71 3.48
CA VAL A 186 1.42 -17.41 3.01
C VAL A 186 0.18 -17.02 3.79
N ASN A 187 0.17 -15.82 4.37
CA ASN A 187 -0.97 -15.22 5.04
C ASN A 187 -1.29 -13.89 4.37
N THR A 188 -2.57 -13.61 4.14
CA THR A 188 -3.05 -12.38 3.50
C THR A 188 -4.28 -11.88 4.25
N LEU A 189 -4.44 -10.56 4.30
CA LEU A 189 -5.55 -9.86 4.92
C LEU A 189 -5.82 -8.55 4.19
N VAL A 190 -7.09 -8.30 3.89
CA VAL A 190 -7.58 -7.00 3.43
C VAL A 190 -8.78 -6.60 4.27
N LYS A 191 -8.81 -5.36 4.74
CA LYS A 191 -9.95 -4.77 5.45
C LYS A 191 -10.34 -3.44 4.83
N GLY A 192 -11.64 -3.19 4.76
CA GLY A 192 -12.20 -1.90 4.38
C GLY A 192 -13.27 -1.49 5.38
N ASN A 193 -13.28 -0.22 5.77
CA ASN A 193 -14.30 0.37 6.64
C ASN A 193 -14.65 1.77 6.14
N GLY A 194 -15.94 2.09 6.03
CA GLY A 194 -16.41 3.40 5.60
C GLY A 194 -17.65 3.83 6.37
N ILE A 195 -17.74 5.11 6.72
CA ILE A 195 -18.90 5.73 7.36
C ILE A 195 -19.23 7.02 6.63
N ILE A 196 -20.50 7.21 6.29
CA ILE A 196 -21.10 8.46 5.81
C ILE A 196 -22.12 8.91 6.83
N ASN A 197 -22.08 10.20 7.20
CA ASN A 197 -23.10 10.85 8.03
C ASN A 197 -23.40 12.25 7.48
N GLY A 198 -24.39 12.36 6.59
CA GLY A 198 -24.66 13.61 5.89
C GLY A 198 -23.50 13.97 4.97
N THR A 199 -22.84 15.10 5.23
CA THR A 199 -21.64 15.53 4.50
C THR A 199 -20.33 14.99 5.10
N ASP A 200 -20.39 14.46 6.32
CA ASP A 200 -19.20 13.96 7.01
C ASP A 200 -18.89 12.53 6.56
N GLN A 201 -17.59 12.24 6.44
CA GLN A 201 -17.13 10.93 6.05
C GLN A 201 -15.83 10.51 6.75
N ASN A 202 -15.70 9.21 6.94
CA ASN A 202 -14.46 8.57 7.35
C ASN A 202 -14.33 7.24 6.60
N VAL A 203 -13.24 7.07 5.86
CA VAL A 203 -13.02 5.89 5.01
C VAL A 203 -11.61 5.36 5.20
N VAL A 204 -11.48 4.10 5.61
CA VAL A 204 -10.23 3.41 5.93
C VAL A 204 -10.06 2.12 5.13
N GLY A 205 -8.86 1.89 4.62
CA GLY A 205 -8.42 0.68 3.96
C GLY A 205 -7.14 0.14 4.61
N THR A 206 -7.08 -1.17 4.81
CA THR A 206 -5.90 -1.86 5.36
C THR A 206 -5.54 -3.06 4.50
N MET A 207 -4.25 -3.21 4.22
CA MET A 207 -3.68 -4.42 3.62
C MET A 207 -2.61 -5.00 4.54
N TYR A 208 -2.56 -6.32 4.62
CA TYR A 208 -1.50 -7.03 5.30
C TYR A 208 -1.20 -8.34 4.58
N GLY A 209 0.07 -8.70 4.49
CA GLY A 209 0.45 -10.03 4.02
C GLY A 209 1.84 -10.43 4.48
N ILE A 210 2.02 -11.73 4.68
CA ILE A 210 3.32 -12.35 4.91
C ILE A 210 3.45 -13.58 4.01
N SER A 211 4.59 -13.74 3.33
CA SER A 211 4.99 -14.96 2.64
C SER A 211 6.33 -15.40 3.19
N SER A 212 6.43 -16.59 3.76
CA SER A 212 7.65 -17.06 4.40
C SER A 212 7.87 -18.55 4.21
N GLY A 213 9.14 -18.94 4.06
CA GLY A 213 9.53 -20.32 3.84
C GLY A 213 10.87 -20.42 3.11
N LYS A 214 11.13 -21.57 2.49
CA LYS A 214 12.32 -21.75 1.65
C LYS A 214 12.04 -21.34 0.20
N GLY A 215 13.09 -21.10 -0.57
CA GLY A 215 12.98 -20.83 -2.01
C GLY A 215 12.59 -19.38 -2.30
N ASN A 216 11.56 -19.17 -3.13
CA ASN A 216 11.08 -17.84 -3.51
C ASN A 216 9.79 -17.50 -2.75
N SER A 217 9.80 -16.41 -1.98
CA SER A 217 8.63 -15.78 -1.38
C SER A 217 8.28 -14.50 -2.15
N THR A 218 7.03 -14.37 -2.60
CA THR A 218 6.56 -13.19 -3.34
C THR A 218 5.26 -12.70 -2.73
N LEU A 219 5.07 -11.38 -2.73
CA LEU A 219 3.87 -10.72 -2.22
C LEU A 219 3.56 -9.46 -3.02
N VAL A 220 2.30 -9.33 -3.42
CA VAL A 220 1.77 -8.16 -4.10
C VAL A 220 0.50 -7.72 -3.38
N GLY A 221 0.32 -6.41 -3.22
CA GLY A 221 -0.95 -5.87 -2.77
C GLY A 221 -1.23 -4.48 -3.34
N ALA A 222 -2.51 -4.18 -3.49
CA ALA A 222 -2.98 -2.88 -3.94
C ALA A 222 -4.30 -2.52 -3.25
N SER A 223 -4.48 -1.25 -2.90
CA SER A 223 -5.74 -0.73 -2.37
C SER A 223 -6.07 0.63 -2.96
N SER A 224 -7.37 0.95 -3.01
CA SER A 224 -7.89 2.21 -3.50
C SER A 224 -9.08 2.63 -2.62
N ILE A 225 -9.07 3.88 -2.19
CA ILE A 225 -10.21 4.56 -1.59
C ILE A 225 -10.56 5.72 -2.52
N VAL A 226 -11.82 5.81 -2.93
CA VAL A 226 -12.33 6.98 -3.63
C VAL A 226 -13.53 7.49 -2.86
N SER A 227 -13.59 8.79 -2.66
CA SER A 227 -14.76 9.46 -2.13
C SER A 227 -15.02 10.77 -2.86
N ASN A 228 -16.29 11.03 -3.15
CA ASN A 228 -16.78 12.34 -3.54
C ASN A 228 -18.01 12.75 -2.73
N GLN A 229 -18.09 12.36 -1.44
CA GLN A 229 -19.16 12.78 -0.54
C GLN A 229 -19.05 14.25 -0.11
N SER A 230 -17.83 14.79 0.01
CA SER A 230 -17.62 16.22 0.24
C SER A 230 -17.61 16.98 -1.08
N SER A 231 -17.57 18.31 -1.02
CA SER A 231 -17.36 19.17 -2.20
C SER A 231 -16.01 18.94 -2.91
N SER A 232 -15.15 18.07 -2.37
CA SER A 232 -13.91 17.65 -2.98
C SER A 232 -13.85 16.14 -3.18
N LEU A 233 -13.37 15.72 -4.36
CA LEU A 233 -12.91 14.35 -4.57
C LEU A 233 -11.72 14.08 -3.64
N GLY A 234 -11.75 13.00 -2.88
CA GLY A 234 -10.62 12.42 -2.16
C GLY A 234 -10.31 11.04 -2.73
N GLU A 235 -9.07 10.82 -3.17
CA GLU A 235 -8.60 9.52 -3.65
C GLU A 235 -7.27 9.16 -2.96
N ILE A 236 -7.16 7.94 -2.45
CA ILE A 236 -5.89 7.37 -1.99
C ILE A 236 -5.72 6.00 -2.61
N GLN A 237 -4.61 5.79 -3.30
CA GLN A 237 -4.20 4.48 -3.80
C GLN A 237 -2.86 4.08 -3.20
N ALA A 238 -2.70 2.80 -2.89
CA ALA A 238 -1.49 2.23 -2.35
C ALA A 238 -1.15 0.94 -3.09
N PHE A 239 0.13 0.71 -3.41
CA PHE A 239 0.61 -0.56 -3.95
C PHE A 239 1.88 -1.01 -3.25
N GLY A 240 2.09 -2.32 -3.17
CA GLY A 240 3.33 -2.95 -2.75
C GLY A 240 3.61 -4.21 -3.55
N ASN A 241 4.87 -4.44 -3.91
CA ASN A 241 5.36 -5.64 -4.58
C ASN A 241 6.78 -5.99 -4.09
N SER A 242 6.95 -7.21 -3.58
CA SER A 242 8.24 -7.71 -3.09
C SER A 242 8.43 -9.18 -3.48
N ASN A 243 9.68 -9.51 -3.79
CA ASN A 243 10.14 -10.85 -4.14
C ASN A 243 11.45 -11.11 -3.40
N ALA A 244 11.48 -12.17 -2.59
CA ALA A 244 12.64 -12.64 -1.88
C ALA A 244 12.97 -14.06 -2.32
N TYR A 245 14.09 -14.21 -3.04
CA TYR A 245 14.69 -15.51 -3.33
C TYR A 245 15.91 -15.71 -2.44
N SER A 246 16.01 -16.91 -1.85
CA SER A 246 17.23 -17.38 -1.20
C SER A 246 17.38 -18.90 -1.31
N SER A 247 18.61 -19.39 -1.20
CA SER A 247 18.88 -20.82 -1.06
C SER A 247 18.42 -21.39 0.29
N GLY A 248 18.25 -20.55 1.31
CA GLY A 248 17.71 -20.92 2.62
C GLY A 248 16.33 -20.33 2.87
N ASN A 249 16.15 -19.65 4.00
CA ASN A 249 14.86 -19.09 4.40
C ASN A 249 14.66 -17.71 3.75
N THR A 250 13.40 -17.39 3.46
CA THR A 250 12.93 -16.12 2.92
C THR A 250 11.70 -15.67 3.67
N SER A 251 11.53 -14.35 3.77
CA SER A 251 10.34 -13.71 4.29
C SER A 251 10.03 -12.48 3.45
N VAL A 252 8.76 -12.22 3.18
CA VAL A 252 8.27 -10.98 2.61
C VAL A 252 7.09 -10.54 3.46
N ASN A 253 7.06 -9.27 3.84
CA ASN A 253 5.97 -8.69 4.59
C ASN A 253 5.48 -7.38 3.93
N LEU A 254 4.17 -7.20 3.96
CA LEU A 254 3.46 -6.05 3.40
C LEU A 254 2.49 -5.52 4.46
N MET A 255 2.52 -4.22 4.70
CA MET A 255 1.58 -3.52 5.57
C MET A 255 1.14 -2.21 4.90
N SER A 256 -0.16 -1.94 4.85
CA SER A 256 -0.68 -0.67 4.34
C SER A 256 -1.87 -0.21 5.15
N ASN A 257 -1.95 1.08 5.41
CA ASN A 257 -3.12 1.76 5.99
C ASN A 257 -3.37 3.06 5.22
N THR A 258 -4.58 3.21 4.69
CA THR A 258 -5.04 4.41 3.98
C THR A 258 -6.31 4.92 4.64
N ASN A 259 -6.45 6.24 4.76
CA ASN A 259 -7.57 6.90 5.42
C ASN A 259 -7.92 8.22 4.71
N ILE A 260 -9.21 8.46 4.48
CA ILE A 260 -9.76 9.75 4.07
C ILE A 260 -10.72 10.24 5.16
N GLU A 261 -10.44 11.43 5.70
CA GLU A 261 -11.29 12.18 6.62
C GLU A 261 -11.63 13.53 5.98
N SER A 262 -12.85 13.63 5.44
CA SER A 262 -13.31 14.80 4.67
C SER A 262 -12.33 15.18 3.55
N ASP A 263 -11.59 16.29 3.68
CA ASP A 263 -10.65 16.81 2.67
C ASP A 263 -9.18 16.45 2.98
N SER A 264 -8.95 15.74 4.08
CA SER A 264 -7.64 15.31 4.55
C SER A 264 -7.47 13.79 4.44
N GLY A 265 -6.23 13.33 4.39
CA GLY A 265 -5.98 11.89 4.36
C GLY A 265 -4.61 11.51 4.87
N LEU A 266 -4.51 10.26 5.28
CA LEU A 266 -3.28 9.59 5.68
C LEU A 266 -3.12 8.39 4.78
N GLY A 267 -1.91 8.12 4.33
CA GLY A 267 -1.61 6.83 3.75
C GLY A 267 -0.20 6.40 4.06
N VAL A 268 -0.05 5.13 4.42
CA VAL A 268 1.23 4.50 4.75
C VAL A 268 1.28 3.15 4.07
N VAL A 269 2.37 2.87 3.38
CA VAL A 269 2.67 1.57 2.80
C VAL A 269 4.09 1.20 3.18
N HIS A 270 4.26 0.02 3.78
CA HIS A 270 5.52 -0.62 4.08
C HIS A 270 5.58 -1.95 3.35
N ILE A 271 6.70 -2.22 2.70
CA ILE A 271 6.97 -3.55 2.17
C ILE A 271 8.44 -3.88 2.33
N ASP A 272 8.70 -5.10 2.80
CA ASP A 272 10.04 -5.60 3.04
C ASP A 272 10.22 -7.02 2.49
N GLY A 273 11.47 -7.41 2.33
CA GLY A 273 11.87 -8.77 2.03
C GLY A 273 13.20 -9.09 2.70
N GLU A 274 13.36 -10.33 3.11
CA GLU A 274 14.55 -10.87 3.74
C GLU A 274 14.89 -12.24 3.16
N GLY A 275 16.18 -12.55 3.07
CA GLY A 275 16.70 -13.85 2.66
C GLY A 275 17.96 -14.23 3.43
N GLN A 276 18.09 -15.52 3.72
CA GLN A 276 19.29 -16.12 4.30
C GLN A 276 19.68 -17.37 3.50
N GLY A 277 20.93 -17.41 3.03
CA GLY A 277 21.44 -18.52 2.22
C GLY A 277 22.61 -18.06 1.34
N THR A 278 23.23 -18.98 0.61
CA THR A 278 24.41 -18.73 -0.23
C THR A 278 24.14 -17.71 -1.33
N ASP A 279 22.98 -17.81 -1.97
CA ASP A 279 22.51 -16.84 -2.97
C ASP A 279 21.26 -16.14 -2.45
N ASN A 280 21.21 -14.83 -2.60
CA ASN A 280 20.06 -14.02 -2.21
C ASN A 280 19.71 -13.05 -3.33
N TYR A 281 18.43 -12.88 -3.60
CA TYR A 281 17.91 -11.85 -4.49
C TYR A 281 16.59 -11.32 -3.93
N ILE A 282 16.64 -10.13 -3.36
CA ILE A 282 15.52 -9.45 -2.73
C ILE A 282 15.19 -8.21 -3.54
N VAL A 283 13.92 -8.00 -3.83
CA VAL A 283 13.40 -6.79 -4.48
C VAL A 283 12.19 -6.35 -3.68
N ALA A 284 12.10 -5.05 -3.37
CA ALA A 284 10.91 -4.48 -2.76
C ALA A 284 10.58 -3.16 -3.45
N SER A 285 9.29 -2.92 -3.68
CA SER A 285 8.79 -1.70 -4.31
C SER A 285 7.41 -1.37 -3.80
N ASN A 286 7.15 -0.10 -3.55
CA ASN A 286 5.82 0.36 -3.17
C ASN A 286 5.54 1.73 -3.78
N GLY A 287 4.32 2.19 -3.59
CA GLY A 287 3.97 3.55 -3.88
C GLY A 287 2.59 3.91 -3.38
N LEU A 288 2.34 5.21 -3.44
CA LEU A 288 1.14 5.84 -2.92
C LEU A 288 0.73 6.97 -3.85
N LYS A 289 -0.56 7.03 -4.19
CA LYS A 289 -1.18 8.15 -4.90
C LYS A 289 -2.17 8.83 -3.96
N PHE A 290 -2.17 10.15 -3.96
CA PHE A 290 -3.11 10.97 -3.20
C PHE A 290 -3.68 12.07 -4.11
N VAL A 291 -5.01 12.14 -4.21
CA VAL A 291 -5.73 13.20 -4.94
C VAL A 291 -6.72 13.87 -4.01
N ASN A 292 -6.74 15.20 -4.01
CA ASN A 292 -7.78 16.01 -3.38
C ASN A 292 -8.21 17.18 -4.29
N SER A 293 -9.11 18.07 -3.82
CA SER A 293 -9.56 19.25 -4.58
C SER A 293 -8.45 20.17 -5.08
N ASN A 294 -7.28 20.13 -4.45
CA ASN A 294 -6.18 21.04 -4.72
C ASN A 294 -4.95 20.35 -5.31
N ASN A 295 -4.84 19.02 -5.23
CA ASN A 295 -3.58 18.30 -5.45
C ASN A 295 -3.78 16.92 -6.09
N ASP A 296 -2.79 16.50 -6.88
CA ASP A 296 -2.63 15.14 -7.41
C ASP A 296 -1.15 14.79 -7.28
N ALA A 297 -0.82 13.77 -6.49
CA ALA A 297 0.55 13.38 -6.24
C ALA A 297 0.72 11.86 -6.23
N ALA A 298 1.85 11.40 -6.75
CA ALA A 298 2.22 10.00 -6.83
C ALA A 298 3.67 9.81 -6.37
N PHE A 299 3.86 8.79 -5.54
CA PHE A 299 5.09 8.51 -4.82
C PHE A 299 5.48 7.07 -5.07
N MET A 300 6.76 6.81 -5.36
CA MET A 300 7.24 5.46 -5.59
C MET A 300 8.61 5.26 -4.94
N GLY A 301 8.76 4.17 -4.19
CA GLY A 301 10.04 3.70 -3.71
C GLY A 301 10.33 2.31 -4.26
N SER A 302 11.60 2.01 -4.52
CA SER A 302 12.01 0.67 -4.94
C SER A 302 13.46 0.41 -4.60
N GLY A 303 13.81 -0.85 -4.38
CA GLY A 303 15.19 -1.27 -4.25
C GLY A 303 15.37 -2.75 -4.47
N ASN A 304 16.63 -3.17 -4.53
CA ASN A 304 17.00 -4.57 -4.60
C ASN A 304 18.34 -4.84 -3.94
N VAL A 305 18.51 -6.07 -3.46
CA VAL A 305 19.77 -6.63 -2.97
C VAL A 305 20.00 -7.98 -3.64
N ARG A 306 21.16 -8.15 -4.25
CA ARG A 306 21.62 -9.39 -4.87
C ARG A 306 22.96 -9.79 -4.28
N GLY A 307 22.99 -10.89 -3.54
CA GLY A 307 24.21 -11.47 -2.97
C GLY A 307 24.48 -12.85 -3.56
N SER A 308 25.76 -13.18 -3.76
CA SER A 308 26.20 -14.52 -4.12
C SER A 308 27.50 -14.86 -3.39
N GLY A 309 27.43 -15.86 -2.52
CA GLY A 309 28.52 -16.39 -1.71
C GLY A 309 28.43 -17.91 -1.58
N SER A 310 29.17 -18.48 -0.63
CA SER A 310 29.20 -19.91 -0.39
C SER A 310 28.83 -20.31 1.04
N ASP A 311 28.52 -19.35 1.90
CA ASP A 311 28.07 -19.57 3.27
C ASP A 311 26.56 -19.34 3.41
N GLU A 312 25.89 -20.27 4.08
CA GLU A 312 24.47 -20.20 4.45
C GLU A 312 24.17 -19.08 5.45
N ASN A 313 25.18 -18.48 6.08
CA ASN A 313 25.03 -17.30 6.94
C ASN A 313 24.94 -15.97 6.17
N SER A 314 25.07 -15.97 4.84
CA SER A 314 24.87 -14.77 4.02
C SER A 314 23.41 -14.30 4.12
N LYS A 315 23.20 -12.98 4.21
CA LYS A 315 21.89 -12.36 4.45
C LYS A 315 21.65 -11.21 3.47
N ALA A 316 20.39 -10.97 3.15
CA ALA A 316 19.98 -9.80 2.39
C ALA A 316 18.61 -9.34 2.87
N SER A 317 18.42 -8.03 2.94
CA SER A 317 17.14 -7.40 3.23
C SER A 317 16.94 -6.14 2.40
N GLN A 318 15.71 -5.89 2.00
CA GLN A 318 15.29 -4.67 1.33
C GLN A 318 13.96 -4.24 1.94
N SER A 319 13.84 -2.98 2.33
CA SER A 319 12.56 -2.39 2.73
C SER A 319 12.29 -1.10 1.96
N VAL A 320 11.00 -0.80 1.81
CA VAL A 320 10.51 0.46 1.29
C VAL A 320 9.33 0.93 2.14
N ASP A 321 9.42 2.16 2.63
CA ASP A 321 8.37 2.87 3.35
C ASP A 321 7.93 4.09 2.54
N THR A 322 6.63 4.21 2.28
CA THR A 322 6.03 5.41 1.71
C THR A 322 4.91 5.88 2.62
N ALA A 323 4.91 7.17 2.97
CA ALA A 323 3.89 7.77 3.82
C ALA A 323 3.50 9.18 3.33
N VAL A 324 2.24 9.52 3.51
CA VAL A 324 1.67 10.87 3.37
C VAL A 324 0.85 11.19 4.62
N ASP A 325 1.04 12.36 5.20
CA ASP A 325 0.26 12.83 6.35
C ASP A 325 -0.85 13.83 5.97
N PRO A 326 -1.79 14.13 6.88
CA PRO A 326 -2.88 15.08 6.62
C PRO A 326 -2.43 16.51 6.30
N SER A 327 -1.19 16.88 6.64
CA SER A 327 -0.61 18.19 6.29
C SER A 327 0.01 18.21 4.89
N GLY A 328 0.04 17.05 4.23
CA GLY A 328 0.61 16.86 2.91
C GLY A 328 2.12 16.66 2.90
N VAL A 329 2.72 16.37 4.06
CA VAL A 329 4.12 15.97 4.12
C VAL A 329 4.24 14.53 3.64
N VAL A 330 5.17 14.32 2.71
CA VAL A 330 5.40 13.01 2.09
C VAL A 330 6.78 12.51 2.46
N LYS A 331 6.88 11.21 2.76
CA LYS A 331 8.13 10.54 3.07
C LYS A 331 8.26 9.25 2.27
N ILE A 332 9.40 9.07 1.61
CA ILE A 332 9.82 7.79 1.01
C ILE A 332 11.17 7.41 1.58
N ILE A 333 11.30 6.17 2.06
CA ILE A 333 12.56 5.58 2.50
C ILE A 333 12.73 4.25 1.78
N ALA A 334 13.78 4.12 0.96
CA ALA A 334 14.26 2.83 0.46
C ALA A 334 15.55 2.47 1.22
N GLN A 335 15.59 1.26 1.77
CA GLN A 335 16.70 0.77 2.58
C GLN A 335 17.12 -0.64 2.18
N SER A 336 18.42 -0.83 2.01
CA SER A 336 19.04 -2.13 1.78
C SER A 336 20.10 -2.45 2.85
N ASP A 337 20.12 -3.72 3.28
CA ASP A 337 21.23 -4.29 4.05
C ASP A 337 21.59 -5.66 3.47
N GLY A 338 22.87 -5.93 3.25
CA GLY A 338 23.35 -7.15 2.65
C GLY A 338 24.70 -7.61 3.15
N GLN A 339 24.84 -8.92 3.25
CA GLN A 339 26.09 -9.59 3.60
C GLN A 339 26.25 -10.85 2.75
N SER A 340 27.33 -10.92 1.96
CA SER A 340 27.70 -12.10 1.18
C SER A 340 29.00 -12.70 1.71
N ILE A 341 28.97 -13.96 2.14
CA ILE A 341 30.11 -14.63 2.77
C ILE A 341 30.48 -15.87 1.97
N SER A 342 31.78 -16.06 1.75
CA SER A 342 32.38 -17.24 1.14
C SER A 342 33.58 -17.74 1.93
N HIS A 343 33.78 -19.06 1.87
CA HIS A 343 34.87 -19.77 2.54
C HIS A 343 35.70 -20.57 1.53
N ASP A 344 36.77 -21.21 2.01
CA ASP A 344 37.56 -22.20 1.26
C ASP A 344 38.09 -21.69 -0.09
N GLY A 345 38.50 -20.42 -0.12
CA GLY A 345 39.05 -19.79 -1.31
C GLY A 345 38.03 -19.45 -2.39
N LYS A 346 36.72 -19.46 -2.08
CA LYS A 346 35.64 -19.05 -2.98
C LYS A 346 35.39 -17.54 -2.94
N ASN A 347 34.80 -17.03 -4.01
CA ASN A 347 34.53 -15.60 -4.19
C ASN A 347 33.16 -15.23 -3.60
N ALA A 348 32.99 -13.97 -3.21
CA ALA A 348 31.72 -13.42 -2.73
C ALA A 348 31.39 -12.11 -3.45
N SER A 349 30.11 -11.86 -3.70
CA SER A 349 29.69 -10.61 -4.36
C SER A 349 28.37 -10.11 -3.81
N LEU A 350 28.23 -8.79 -3.76
CA LEU A 350 27.01 -8.13 -3.33
C LEU A 350 26.73 -6.92 -4.22
N THR A 351 25.50 -6.78 -4.67
CA THR A 351 25.00 -5.57 -5.34
C THR A 351 23.73 -5.14 -4.65
N PHE A 352 23.60 -3.86 -4.32
CA PHE A 352 22.40 -3.30 -3.73
C PHE A 352 22.08 -1.95 -4.34
N ASN A 353 20.78 -1.69 -4.53
CA ASN A 353 20.30 -0.49 -5.16
C ASN A 353 19.05 0.02 -4.43
N ASP A 354 19.02 1.31 -4.11
CA ASP A 354 17.87 1.96 -3.47
C ASP A 354 17.44 3.19 -4.27
N ASN A 355 16.14 3.32 -4.49
CA ASN A 355 15.53 4.39 -5.26
C ASN A 355 14.33 4.99 -4.52
N GLY A 356 14.33 6.32 -4.36
CA GLY A 356 13.19 7.09 -3.89
C GLY A 356 12.75 8.13 -4.92
N LEU A 357 11.50 8.07 -5.38
CA LEU A 357 10.93 8.98 -6.36
C LEU A 357 9.75 9.73 -5.75
N VAL A 358 9.91 11.03 -5.56
CA VAL A 358 8.92 11.91 -4.95
C VAL A 358 8.55 13.04 -5.91
N GLY A 359 7.28 13.22 -6.24
CA GLY A 359 6.83 14.35 -7.07
C GLY A 359 5.31 14.56 -7.11
N GLY A 360 4.88 15.65 -7.73
CA GLY A 360 3.45 15.92 -8.06
C GLY A 360 2.75 16.97 -7.20
N TRP A 361 3.19 17.20 -5.96
CA TRP A 361 2.54 18.16 -5.06
C TRP A 361 3.16 19.56 -5.10
N ARG A 362 2.40 20.58 -5.52
CA ARG A 362 2.81 21.99 -5.39
C ARG A 362 2.49 22.50 -3.98
N ASN A 363 3.45 23.18 -3.33
CA ASN A 363 3.34 23.75 -1.97
C ASN A 363 3.43 22.77 -0.78
N SER A 364 3.96 21.56 -0.97
CA SER A 364 4.21 20.61 0.12
C SER A 364 5.70 20.39 0.42
N SER A 365 5.96 19.83 1.61
CA SER A 365 7.27 19.38 2.04
C SER A 365 7.47 17.91 1.74
N PHE A 366 8.60 17.57 1.15
CA PHE A 366 8.92 16.23 0.68
C PHE A 366 10.18 15.72 1.33
N SER A 367 10.17 14.43 1.67
CA SER A 367 11.32 13.72 2.22
C SER A 367 11.64 12.44 1.44
N GLY A 368 12.80 12.36 0.81
CA GLY A 368 13.21 11.19 0.02
C GLY A 368 14.56 10.62 0.49
N PHE A 369 14.61 9.35 0.85
CA PHE A 369 15.81 8.70 1.36
C PHE A 369 16.09 7.39 0.61
N ALA A 370 17.35 7.20 0.22
CA ALA A 370 17.86 5.94 -0.34
C ALA A 370 19.15 5.56 0.40
N ASN A 371 19.09 4.57 1.29
CA ASN A 371 20.19 4.20 2.17
C ASN A 371 20.55 2.72 2.06
N GLY A 372 21.77 2.41 1.64
CA GLY A 372 22.22 1.03 1.50
C GLY A 372 23.52 0.77 2.24
N VAL A 373 23.59 -0.38 2.91
CA VAL A 373 24.81 -0.91 3.51
C VAL A 373 25.03 -2.32 3.00
N GLY A 374 26.25 -2.61 2.57
CA GLY A 374 26.59 -3.92 2.05
C GLY A 374 27.99 -4.37 2.41
N SER A 375 28.14 -5.66 2.67
CA SER A 375 29.44 -6.28 2.92
C SER A 375 29.63 -7.59 2.13
N ALA A 376 30.85 -7.85 1.69
CA ALA A 376 31.24 -9.15 1.15
C ALA A 376 32.58 -9.63 1.72
N SER A 377 32.68 -10.93 2.01
CA SER A 377 33.88 -11.58 2.52
C SER A 377 34.17 -12.88 1.78
N GLY A 378 35.40 -13.09 1.30
CA GLY A 378 35.78 -14.27 0.53
C GLY A 378 37.23 -14.20 0.04
N LYS A 379 37.59 -14.97 -0.99
CA LYS A 379 38.89 -14.84 -1.66
C LYS A 379 38.96 -13.55 -2.47
N ASP A 380 38.20 -13.50 -3.57
CA ASP A 380 37.94 -12.28 -4.31
C ASP A 380 36.55 -11.75 -3.94
N THR A 381 36.41 -10.43 -3.76
CA THR A 381 35.13 -9.83 -3.41
C THR A 381 34.83 -8.56 -4.19
N ASN A 382 33.55 -8.36 -4.50
CA ASN A 382 33.04 -7.13 -5.07
C ASN A 382 31.74 -6.72 -4.40
N VAL A 383 31.68 -5.47 -3.95
CA VAL A 383 30.48 -4.87 -3.39
C VAL A 383 30.14 -3.59 -4.15
N THR A 384 28.94 -3.54 -4.71
CA THR A 384 28.46 -2.38 -5.48
C THR A 384 27.15 -1.85 -4.89
N GLY A 385 27.13 -0.59 -4.48
CA GLY A 385 25.94 0.09 -3.93
C GLY A 385 25.54 1.29 -4.77
N GLN A 386 24.27 1.40 -5.18
CA GLN A 386 23.77 2.57 -5.91
C GLN A 386 22.49 3.15 -5.30
N GLY A 387 22.54 4.43 -4.94
CA GLY A 387 21.41 5.18 -4.44
C GLY A 387 20.95 6.25 -5.42
N PHE A 388 19.64 6.39 -5.56
CA PHE A 388 19.02 7.44 -6.35
C PHE A 388 17.83 8.04 -5.64
N VAL A 389 17.84 9.36 -5.46
CA VAL A 389 16.67 10.10 -5.01
C VAL A 389 16.33 11.20 -6.01
N LEU A 390 15.07 11.24 -6.43
CA LEU A 390 14.47 12.34 -7.17
C LEU A 390 13.37 12.96 -6.32
N MET A 391 13.43 14.28 -6.13
CA MET A 391 12.41 15.06 -5.44
C MET A 391 12.00 16.24 -6.33
N ASP A 392 10.69 16.42 -6.51
CA ASP A 392 10.10 17.57 -7.20
C ASP A 392 9.05 18.25 -6.31
N GLY A 393 9.39 19.42 -5.77
CA GLY A 393 8.60 20.06 -4.72
C GLY A 393 9.02 21.47 -4.30
N ALA A 394 8.26 22.07 -3.37
CA ALA A 394 8.54 23.43 -2.86
C ALA A 394 9.53 23.45 -1.69
N SER A 395 9.50 22.40 -0.85
CA SER A 395 10.44 22.18 0.26
C SER A 395 10.89 20.73 0.21
N THR A 396 12.19 20.47 0.11
CA THR A 396 12.72 19.13 -0.15
C THR A 396 13.87 18.79 0.78
N ASN A 397 13.67 17.76 1.60
CA ASN A 397 14.70 17.13 2.40
C ASN A 397 15.00 15.75 1.83
N GLY A 398 16.26 15.36 1.70
CA GLY A 398 16.54 14.03 1.22
C GLY A 398 17.99 13.64 1.27
N ASN A 399 18.24 12.34 1.20
CA ASN A 399 19.57 11.80 1.14
C ASN A 399 19.67 10.61 0.18
N SER A 400 20.88 10.41 -0.33
CA SER A 400 21.31 9.17 -0.93
C SER A 400 22.62 8.80 -0.26
N SER A 401 22.68 7.61 0.36
CA SER A 401 23.84 7.14 1.12
C SER A 401 24.10 5.67 0.82
N MET A 402 25.27 5.36 0.29
CA MET A 402 25.68 4.01 -0.06
C MET A 402 27.00 3.68 0.62
N GLN A 403 27.04 2.59 1.39
CA GLN A 403 28.22 2.13 2.10
C GLN A 403 28.53 0.68 1.76
N ALA A 404 29.74 0.43 1.25
CA ALA A 404 30.20 -0.88 0.80
C ALA A 404 31.48 -1.28 1.53
N PHE A 405 31.56 -2.53 1.98
CA PHE A 405 32.72 -3.12 2.65
C PHE A 405 33.13 -4.42 1.98
N GLY A 406 34.42 -4.56 1.66
CA GLY A 406 34.97 -5.82 1.14
C GLY A 406 36.13 -6.30 1.99
N THR A 407 36.18 -7.60 2.26
CA THR A 407 37.30 -8.23 2.99
C THR A 407 37.73 -9.53 2.31
N GLY A 408 39.01 -9.85 2.31
CA GLY A 408 39.46 -11.12 1.74
C GLY A 408 40.97 -11.31 1.63
N THR A 409 41.33 -12.27 0.78
CA THR A 409 42.73 -12.72 0.57
C THR A 409 43.22 -12.61 -0.88
N GLY A 410 42.41 -11.98 -1.75
CA GLY A 410 42.70 -11.72 -3.16
C GLY A 410 42.25 -10.32 -3.57
N GLN A 411 41.62 -10.21 -4.75
CA GLN A 411 41.16 -8.94 -5.30
C GLN A 411 39.83 -8.51 -4.66
N ILE A 412 39.83 -7.36 -4.00
CA ILE A 412 38.69 -6.84 -3.23
C ILE A 412 38.31 -5.46 -3.78
N SER A 413 37.02 -5.22 -3.98
CA SER A 413 36.49 -3.94 -4.46
C SER A 413 35.19 -3.52 -3.76
N ALA A 414 35.06 -2.23 -3.50
CA ALA A 414 33.87 -1.57 -3.00
C ALA A 414 33.59 -0.32 -3.84
N ASP A 415 32.49 -0.34 -4.60
CA ASP A 415 32.02 0.74 -5.47
C ASP A 415 30.70 1.28 -4.93
N THR A 416 30.64 2.58 -4.66
CA THR A 416 29.42 3.24 -4.16
C THR A 416 29.09 4.45 -4.99
N LYS A 417 27.80 4.61 -5.27
CA LYS A 417 27.27 5.76 -6.00
C LYS A 417 26.04 6.31 -5.31
N ALA A 418 26.01 7.61 -5.06
CA ALA A 418 24.86 8.30 -4.50
C ALA A 418 24.43 9.44 -5.44
N VAL A 419 23.14 9.49 -5.78
CA VAL A 419 22.56 10.48 -6.68
C VAL A 419 21.39 11.18 -5.99
N LEU A 420 21.41 12.51 -6.00
CA LEU A 420 20.33 13.34 -5.49
C LEU A 420 19.94 14.39 -6.54
N ASN A 421 18.72 14.27 -7.03
CA ASN A 421 18.12 15.21 -7.97
C ASN A 421 16.98 15.94 -7.25
N VAL A 422 17.12 17.24 -7.13
CA VAL A 422 16.13 18.12 -6.50
C VAL A 422 15.61 19.10 -7.53
N VAL A 423 14.31 19.14 -7.72
CA VAL A 423 13.60 20.15 -8.49
C VAL A 423 12.82 21.00 -7.51
N GLU A 424 13.22 22.27 -7.40
CA GLU A 424 12.61 23.23 -6.48
C GLU A 424 12.19 24.46 -7.26
N ASN A 425 10.88 24.77 -7.28
CA ASN A 425 10.33 25.91 -8.03
C ASN A 425 10.76 25.93 -9.51
N GLY A 426 10.84 24.74 -10.15
CA GLY A 426 11.29 24.57 -11.54
C GLY A 426 12.81 24.65 -11.74
N VAL A 427 13.59 24.86 -10.68
CA VAL A 427 15.05 24.85 -10.70
C VAL A 427 15.56 23.47 -10.34
N GLN A 428 16.19 22.80 -11.31
CA GLN A 428 16.80 21.50 -11.11
C GLN A 428 18.24 21.62 -10.60
N ARG A 429 18.54 20.91 -9.52
CA ARG A 429 19.85 20.67 -8.90
C ARG A 429 20.12 19.17 -8.92
N ASN A 430 21.15 18.75 -9.63
CA ASN A 430 21.56 17.35 -9.67
C ASN A 430 22.95 17.21 -9.07
N GLY A 431 23.07 16.30 -8.11
CA GLY A 431 24.35 15.91 -7.53
C GLY A 431 24.58 14.41 -7.69
N THR A 432 25.82 14.05 -7.98
CA THR A 432 26.27 12.66 -8.04
C THR A 432 27.60 12.54 -7.34
N VAL A 433 27.71 11.57 -6.43
CA VAL A 433 28.93 11.21 -5.71
C VAL A 433 29.24 9.77 -6.04
N ASN A 434 30.47 9.48 -6.42
CA ASN A 434 30.93 8.13 -6.70
C ASN A 434 32.26 7.87 -5.98
N GLY A 435 32.40 6.69 -5.41
CA GLY A 435 33.55 6.28 -4.62
C GLY A 435 33.94 4.85 -4.93
N ILE A 436 35.20 4.61 -5.28
CA ILE A 436 35.73 3.29 -5.57
C ILE A 436 36.95 3.04 -4.70
N ALA A 437 36.94 1.95 -3.95
CA ALA A 437 38.06 1.46 -3.15
C ALA A 437 38.39 0.03 -3.60
N ALA A 438 39.63 -0.25 -3.96
CA ALA A 438 40.06 -1.58 -4.37
C ALA A 438 41.45 -1.92 -3.83
N ALA A 439 41.66 -3.21 -3.52
CA ALA A 439 42.92 -3.74 -3.03
C ALA A 439 43.19 -5.16 -3.50
N ASP A 440 44.46 -5.54 -3.51
CA ASP A 440 44.93 -6.91 -3.77
C ASP A 440 45.98 -7.31 -2.72
N GLY A 441 45.94 -8.57 -2.27
CA GLY A 441 46.83 -9.15 -1.25
C GLY A 441 46.14 -10.09 -0.26
N ASN A 442 46.92 -10.69 0.65
CA ASN A 442 46.48 -11.82 1.49
C ASN A 442 45.56 -11.45 2.67
N ASN A 443 45.46 -10.17 3.03
CA ASN A 443 44.55 -9.65 4.06
C ASN A 443 44.17 -8.22 3.67
N THR A 444 43.18 -8.13 2.80
CA THR A 444 42.69 -6.91 2.17
C THR A 444 41.37 -6.49 2.79
N ASN A 445 41.25 -5.21 3.12
CA ASN A 445 40.02 -4.60 3.60
C ASN A 445 39.81 -3.29 2.84
N VAL A 446 38.65 -3.15 2.21
CA VAL A 446 38.23 -1.95 1.50
C VAL A 446 36.90 -1.45 2.05
N GLN A 447 36.74 -0.14 2.08
CA GLN A 447 35.50 0.53 2.41
C GLN A 447 35.30 1.69 1.44
N SER A 448 34.09 1.83 0.94
CA SER A 448 33.66 2.98 0.15
C SER A 448 32.34 3.51 0.72
N LEU A 449 32.23 4.83 0.82
CA LEU A 449 31.02 5.55 1.22
C LEU A 449 30.80 6.70 0.25
N SER A 450 29.62 6.75 -0.34
CA SER A 450 29.14 7.90 -1.11
C SER A 450 27.85 8.40 -0.48
N LEU A 451 27.84 9.67 -0.07
CA LEU A 451 26.69 10.31 0.52
C LEU A 451 26.49 11.70 -0.09
N ILE A 452 25.25 11.98 -0.47
CA ILE A 452 24.78 13.31 -0.79
C ILE A 452 23.44 13.53 -0.08
N SER A 453 23.29 14.68 0.58
CA SER A 453 22.04 15.06 1.22
C SER A 453 21.73 16.53 0.96
N ASN A 454 20.45 16.86 1.05
CA ASN A 454 19.93 18.21 1.07
C ASN A 454 18.97 18.28 2.25
N LEU A 455 19.34 19.02 3.29
CA LEU A 455 18.55 19.18 4.50
C LEU A 455 18.40 20.68 4.76
N ASP A 456 17.16 21.14 4.80
CA ASP A 456 16.78 22.54 5.02
C ASP A 456 17.50 23.50 4.06
N GLY A 457 17.67 23.05 2.81
CA GLY A 457 18.36 23.79 1.76
C GLY A 457 19.90 23.69 1.79
N PHE A 458 20.48 23.06 2.81
CA PHE A 458 21.91 22.82 2.91
C PHE A 458 22.30 21.48 2.28
N GLU A 459 23.12 21.57 1.23
CA GLU A 459 23.64 20.40 0.53
C GLU A 459 24.94 19.92 1.20
N THR A 460 24.97 18.66 1.62
CA THR A 460 26.16 18.01 2.19
C THR A 460 26.60 16.86 1.29
N VAL A 461 27.90 16.80 1.00
CA VAL A 461 28.51 15.68 0.30
C VAL A 461 29.61 15.09 1.16
N ASN A 462 29.56 13.77 1.35
CA ASN A 462 30.62 13.01 1.97
C ASN A 462 31.02 11.86 1.03
N ASN A 463 32.31 11.76 0.77
CA ASN A 463 32.88 10.71 -0.05
C ASN A 463 34.12 10.17 0.66
N TYR A 464 34.11 8.89 1.02
CA TYR A 464 35.15 8.30 1.86
C TYR A 464 35.57 6.93 1.33
N GLN A 465 36.87 6.76 1.14
CA GLN A 465 37.49 5.49 0.77
C GLN A 465 38.53 5.13 1.82
N LYS A 466 38.49 3.89 2.29
CA LYS A 466 39.56 3.32 3.11
C LYS A 466 40.02 2.03 2.49
N VAL A 467 41.34 1.87 2.40
CA VAL A 467 41.94 0.66 1.86
C VAL A 467 43.08 0.23 2.76
N SER A 468 43.18 -1.07 3.00
CA SER A 468 44.33 -1.69 3.64
C SER A 468 44.59 -3.05 3.02
N SER A 469 45.86 -3.40 2.87
CA SER A 469 46.32 -4.72 2.42
C SER A 469 47.56 -5.09 3.24
N SER A 470 47.66 -6.35 3.67
CA SER A 470 48.81 -6.85 4.41
C SER A 470 49.08 -8.32 4.07
N GLY A 471 50.33 -8.76 4.20
CA GLY A 471 50.73 -10.15 3.98
C GLY A 471 52.08 -10.31 3.26
N ALA A 472 52.58 -11.54 3.21
CA ALA A 472 53.78 -11.89 2.45
C ALA A 472 53.42 -11.98 0.95
N GLY A 473 53.58 -10.88 0.21
CA GLY A 473 53.29 -10.80 -1.22
C GLY A 473 53.23 -9.37 -1.75
N SER A 474 53.14 -9.19 -3.07
CA SER A 474 52.85 -7.89 -3.68
C SER A 474 51.46 -7.43 -3.27
N SER A 475 51.36 -6.24 -2.70
CA SER A 475 50.08 -5.60 -2.38
C SER A 475 49.86 -4.39 -3.27
N SER A 476 48.62 -4.19 -3.69
CA SER A 476 48.21 -2.97 -4.39
C SER A 476 46.95 -2.41 -3.74
N VAL A 477 46.86 -1.08 -3.67
CA VAL A 477 45.74 -0.37 -3.06
C VAL A 477 45.39 0.81 -3.96
N SER A 478 44.11 1.04 -4.19
CA SER A 478 43.63 2.18 -4.98
C SER A 478 42.33 2.71 -4.40
N ALA A 479 42.22 4.03 -4.36
CA ALA A 479 41.03 4.74 -3.94
C ALA A 479 40.80 5.88 -4.94
N SER A 480 39.56 6.03 -5.42
CA SER A 480 39.17 7.14 -6.26
C SER A 480 37.80 7.66 -5.85
N SER A 481 37.64 8.97 -5.97
CA SER A 481 36.41 9.68 -5.67
C SER A 481 36.09 10.64 -6.80
N SER A 482 34.81 10.78 -7.14
CA SER A 482 34.34 11.80 -8.06
C SER A 482 33.03 12.40 -7.58
N THR A 483 32.84 13.68 -7.84
CA THR A 483 31.63 14.42 -7.50
C THR A 483 31.27 15.33 -8.67
N ILE A 484 30.01 15.29 -9.09
CA ILE A 484 29.49 16.08 -10.21
C ILE A 484 28.26 16.84 -9.72
N PHE A 485 28.29 18.16 -9.85
CA PHE A 485 27.14 19.04 -9.62
C PHE A 485 26.69 19.68 -10.92
N LYS A 486 25.40 19.57 -11.24
CA LYS A 486 24.80 20.23 -12.41
C LYS A 486 23.64 21.10 -11.96
N ARG A 487 23.74 22.40 -12.28
CA ARG A 487 22.68 23.40 -12.07
C ARG A 487 22.19 23.93 -13.42
N LYS A 488 20.88 23.99 -13.67
CA LYS A 488 20.35 24.67 -14.87
C LYS A 488 20.63 26.19 -14.80
N LYS A 489 21.02 26.79 -15.94
CA LYS A 489 21.48 28.18 -16.08
C LYS A 489 20.47 29.22 -15.55
N ARG A 490 21.00 30.34 -15.04
CA ARG A 490 20.35 31.51 -14.40
C ARG A 490 19.13 32.15 -15.12
N PHE A 491 18.81 31.75 -16.35
CA PHE A 491 17.71 32.36 -17.14
C PHE A 491 16.30 32.05 -16.60
N ALA A 492 16.09 30.92 -15.91
CA ALA A 492 14.79 30.60 -15.30
C ALA A 492 14.45 31.52 -14.11
N VAL A 493 15.47 31.93 -13.33
CA VAL A 493 15.30 32.88 -12.22
C VAL A 493 14.98 34.29 -12.75
N LEU A 494 15.64 34.71 -13.84
CA LEU A 494 15.36 35.99 -14.49
C LEU A 494 13.93 36.07 -15.05
N SER A 495 13.42 34.99 -15.66
CA SER A 495 12.06 34.92 -16.19
C SER A 495 10.97 35.03 -15.11
N ASN A 496 11.22 34.54 -13.88
CA ASN A 496 10.25 34.66 -12.78
C ASN A 496 10.31 36.03 -12.11
N MET A 497 11.48 36.67 -12.01
CA MET A 497 11.58 38.07 -11.56
C MET A 497 10.99 39.06 -12.57
N LEU A 498 10.94 38.72 -13.85
CA LEU A 498 10.33 39.55 -14.90
C LEU A 498 8.81 39.32 -15.07
N LYS A 499 8.21 38.42 -14.27
CA LYS A 499 6.76 38.14 -14.25
C LYS A 499 6.06 38.61 -12.96
N GLN A 500 6.81 39.13 -11.99
CA GLN A 500 6.30 40.00 -10.92
C GLN A 500 6.41 41.45 -11.39
#